data_AF-A0A965X068-F1
#
_entry.id   AF-A0A965X068-F1
#
_cell.length_a   1.000
_cell.length_b   1.000
_cell.length_c   1.000
_cell.angle_alpha   90.00
_cell.angle_beta   90.00
_cell.angle_gamma   90.00
#
_symmetry.space_group_name_H-M   'P 1'
#
loop_
_entity.id
_entity.type
_entity.pdbx_description
1 polymer ?
#
loop_
_entity_poly.entity_id
_entity_poly.type
_entity_poly.pdbx_seq_one_letter_code
_entity_poly.pdbx_strand_id
1 'polypeptide(L)'
;RRQAAVEDLAANAFRRAGIPRRATAAQRMQMETWVYAWHMSPELALLSAEYATGESRPFSAMDRMMKRWHEAGITTIAGARAEHEQAGNADSPGPAQKNAALSRALRPPQRTYSAEDLQHIGIKLLDDEDE
;
A
#
# COMPACT_ATOMS: atom_id res chain seq x y z
N ARG A 1 -13.28 -23.85 -11.25
CA ARG A 1 -14.21 -23.42 -10.17
C ARG A 1 -13.80 -22.02 -9.73
N ARG A 2 -14.63 -21.00 -9.99
CA ARG A 2 -14.33 -19.58 -9.70
C ARG A 2 -13.91 -19.34 -8.24
N GLN A 3 -14.62 -19.94 -7.29
CA GLN A 3 -14.31 -19.83 -5.85
C GLN A 3 -12.91 -20.35 -5.50
N ALA A 4 -12.46 -21.45 -6.10
CA ALA A 4 -11.13 -22.00 -5.84
C ALA A 4 -10.01 -21.05 -6.30
N ALA A 5 -10.22 -20.32 -7.41
CA ALA A 5 -9.27 -19.32 -7.87
C ALA A 5 -9.23 -18.10 -6.93
N VAL A 6 -10.37 -17.66 -6.41
CA VAL A 6 -10.44 -16.58 -5.41
C VAL A 6 -9.80 -17.01 -4.09
N GLU A 7 -9.98 -18.26 -3.67
CA GLU A 7 -9.34 -18.80 -2.48
C GLU A 7 -7.81 -18.84 -2.60
N ASP A 8 -7.29 -19.29 -3.74
CA ASP A 8 -5.86 -19.30 -4.02
C ASP A 8 -5.28 -17.88 -4.05
N LEU A 9 -5.96 -16.96 -4.73
CA LEU A 9 -5.60 -15.54 -4.75
C LEU A 9 -5.57 -14.95 -3.33
N ALA A 10 -6.59 -15.24 -2.53
CA ALA A 10 -6.67 -14.74 -1.16
C ALA A 10 -5.56 -15.30 -0.28
N ALA A 11 -5.25 -16.60 -0.41
CA ALA A 11 -4.15 -17.22 0.32
C ALA A 11 -2.80 -16.58 -0.06
N ASN A 12 -2.57 -16.36 -1.36
CA ASN A 12 -1.36 -15.73 -1.86
C ASN A 12 -1.21 -14.28 -1.40
N ALA A 13 -2.27 -13.49 -1.47
CA ALA A 13 -2.26 -12.12 -0.99
C ALA A 13 -2.00 -12.05 0.53
N PHE A 14 -2.65 -12.90 1.34
CA PHE A 14 -2.46 -12.89 2.79
C PHE A 14 -1.05 -13.28 3.19
N ARG A 15 -0.47 -14.26 2.48
CA ARG A 15 0.93 -14.65 2.65
C ARG A 15 1.88 -13.49 2.35
N ARG A 16 1.64 -12.75 1.25
CA ARG A 16 2.46 -11.57 0.89
C ARG A 16 2.33 -10.44 1.90
N ALA A 17 1.13 -10.18 2.41
CA ALA A 17 0.87 -9.16 3.42
C ALA A 17 1.35 -9.55 4.84
N GLY A 18 1.97 -10.72 5.03
CA GLY A 18 2.43 -11.19 6.34
C GLY A 18 1.31 -11.61 7.29
N ILE A 19 0.13 -11.95 6.77
CA ILE A 19 -1.02 -12.37 7.57
C ILE A 19 -0.97 -13.90 7.74
N PRO A 20 -0.72 -14.44 8.95
CA PRO A 20 -0.55 -15.88 9.15
C PRO A 20 -1.87 -16.68 9.15
N ARG A 21 -3.01 -15.99 9.09
CA ARG A 21 -4.35 -16.60 9.12
C ARG A 21 -4.96 -16.72 7.72
N ARG A 22 -5.94 -17.61 7.59
CA ARG A 22 -6.76 -17.72 6.37
C ARG A 22 -7.68 -16.52 6.18
N ALA A 23 -8.00 -16.20 4.93
CA ALA A 23 -8.98 -15.20 4.58
C ALA A 23 -10.40 -15.64 5.00
N THR A 24 -11.18 -14.72 5.57
CA THR A 24 -12.58 -14.99 5.93
C THR A 24 -13.48 -15.00 4.69
N ALA A 25 -14.74 -15.45 4.83
CA ALA A 25 -15.71 -15.42 3.73
C ALA A 25 -15.92 -14.00 3.17
N ALA A 26 -16.05 -12.99 4.05
CA ALA A 26 -16.19 -11.60 3.64
C ALA A 26 -14.97 -11.07 2.87
N GLN A 27 -13.76 -11.45 3.29
CA GLN A 27 -12.53 -11.04 2.62
C GLN A 27 -12.39 -11.68 1.22
N ARG A 28 -12.79 -12.95 1.08
CA ARG A 28 -12.86 -13.62 -0.22
C ARG A 28 -13.90 -12.99 -1.14
N MET A 29 -15.06 -12.62 -0.61
CA MET A 29 -16.09 -11.91 -1.38
C MET A 29 -15.59 -10.55 -1.87
N GLN A 30 -14.83 -9.82 -1.04
CA GLN A 30 -14.23 -8.54 -1.46
C GLN A 30 -13.20 -8.72 -2.57
N MET A 31 -12.37 -9.75 -2.50
CA MET A 31 -11.41 -10.09 -3.58
C MET A 31 -12.13 -10.52 -4.86
N GLU A 32 -13.26 -11.22 -4.74
CA GLU A 32 -14.11 -11.54 -5.89
C GLU A 32 -14.66 -10.26 -6.55
N THR A 33 -15.11 -9.28 -5.76
CA THR A 33 -15.56 -7.98 -6.27
C THR A 33 -14.46 -7.28 -7.06
N TRP A 34 -13.23 -7.23 -6.54
CA TRP A 34 -12.12 -6.58 -7.24
C TRP A 34 -11.83 -7.22 -8.60
N VAL A 35 -11.74 -8.55 -8.66
CA VAL A 35 -11.35 -9.24 -9.89
C VAL A 35 -12.49 -9.30 -10.90
N TYR A 36 -13.72 -9.55 -10.46
CA TYR A 36 -14.83 -9.85 -11.36
C TYR A 36 -15.82 -8.71 -11.55
N ALA A 37 -16.06 -7.89 -10.52
CA ALA A 37 -16.99 -6.76 -10.64
C ALA A 37 -16.27 -5.50 -11.12
N TRP A 38 -15.04 -5.27 -10.64
CA TRP A 38 -14.22 -4.12 -11.03
C TRP A 38 -13.26 -4.44 -12.19
N HIS A 39 -13.25 -5.69 -12.66
CA HIS A 39 -12.40 -6.18 -13.74
C HIS A 39 -10.91 -5.85 -13.53
N MET A 40 -10.46 -5.82 -12.28
CA MET A 40 -9.07 -5.57 -11.94
C MET A 40 -8.23 -6.84 -12.09
N SER A 41 -6.97 -6.67 -12.46
CA SER A 41 -6.04 -7.78 -12.55
C SER A 41 -5.82 -8.43 -11.16
N PRO A 42 -5.82 -9.78 -11.05
CA PRO A 42 -5.44 -10.48 -9.82
C PRO A 42 -4.06 -10.07 -9.29
N GLU A 43 -3.14 -9.75 -10.20
CA GLU A 43 -1.79 -9.28 -9.86
C GLU A 43 -1.82 -7.94 -9.11
N LEU A 44 -2.84 -7.11 -9.35
CA LEU A 44 -3.04 -5.85 -8.65
C LEU A 44 -3.38 -6.09 -7.17
N ALA A 45 -4.22 -7.08 -6.89
CA ALA A 45 -4.54 -7.50 -5.54
C ALA A 45 -3.29 -8.04 -4.81
N LEU A 46 -2.41 -8.76 -5.52
CA LEU A 46 -1.15 -9.24 -4.95
C LEU A 46 -0.17 -8.09 -4.67
N LEU A 47 -0.06 -7.10 -5.57
CA LEU A 47 0.78 -5.93 -5.38
C LEU A 47 0.32 -5.10 -4.16
N SER A 48 -0.99 -4.86 -4.01
CA SER A 48 -1.51 -4.17 -2.83
C SER A 48 -1.18 -4.89 -1.53
N ALA A 49 -1.12 -6.22 -1.56
CA ALA A 49 -0.76 -7.01 -0.40
C ALA A 49 0.71 -6.83 -0.01
N GLU A 50 1.61 -6.75 -0.99
CA GLU A 50 3.03 -6.47 -0.75
C GLU A 50 3.20 -5.08 -0.11
N TYR A 51 2.49 -4.06 -0.61
CA TYR A 51 2.52 -2.71 -0.05
C TYR A 51 1.86 -2.58 1.31
N ALA A 52 0.90 -3.45 1.64
CA ALA A 52 0.23 -3.46 2.93
C ALA A 52 1.02 -4.20 4.03
N THR A 53 2.20 -4.73 3.72
CA THR A 53 3.05 -5.45 4.67
C THR A 53 3.48 -4.52 5.81
N GLY A 54 3.34 -4.98 7.06
CA GLY A 54 3.73 -4.20 8.25
C GLY A 54 2.67 -3.23 8.76
N GLU A 55 1.56 -3.04 8.04
CA GLU A 55 0.43 -2.24 8.50
C GLU A 55 -0.32 -2.95 9.63
N SER A 56 -0.94 -2.19 10.55
CA SER A 56 -1.76 -2.78 11.62
C SER A 56 -2.98 -3.55 11.09
N ARG A 57 -3.54 -3.11 9.95
CA ARG A 57 -4.70 -3.70 9.30
C ARG A 57 -4.43 -3.89 7.80
N PRO A 58 -3.62 -4.90 7.42
CA PRO A 58 -3.12 -5.06 6.06
C PRO A 58 -4.25 -5.17 5.02
N PHE A 59 -5.28 -5.98 5.30
CA PHE A 59 -6.42 -6.12 4.38
C PHE A 59 -7.21 -4.81 4.19
N SER A 60 -7.31 -3.96 5.22
CA SER A 60 -7.97 -2.66 5.11
C SER A 60 -7.15 -1.68 4.28
N ALA A 61 -5.81 -1.74 4.38
CA ALA A 61 -4.93 -0.95 3.52
C ALA A 61 -5.02 -1.39 2.06
N MET A 62 -5.04 -2.70 1.79
CA MET A 62 -5.27 -3.24 0.46
C MET A 62 -6.58 -2.72 -0.15
N ASP A 63 -7.70 -2.78 0.59
CA ASP A 63 -8.99 -2.30 0.12
C ASP A 63 -8.96 -0.80 -0.23
N ARG A 64 -8.24 0.00 0.57
CA ARG A 64 -8.07 1.43 0.31
C ARG A 64 -7.25 1.70 -0.96
N MET A 65 -6.17 0.95 -1.18
CA MET A 65 -5.36 1.04 -2.40
C MET A 65 -6.16 0.62 -3.64
N MET A 66 -6.87 -0.51 -3.55
CA MET A 66 -7.69 -1.03 -4.65
C MET A 66 -8.81 -0.05 -5.04
N LYS A 67 -9.49 0.56 -4.06
CA LYS A 67 -10.48 1.62 -4.33
C LYS A 67 -9.87 2.82 -5.03
N ARG A 68 -8.74 3.30 -4.53
CA ARG A 68 -8.03 4.44 -5.12
C ARG A 68 -7.60 4.17 -6.56
N TRP A 69 -7.07 2.98 -6.86
CA TRP A 69 -6.73 2.57 -8.21
C TRP A 69 -7.97 2.48 -9.11
N HIS A 70 -9.09 1.97 -8.58
CA HIS A 70 -10.34 1.88 -9.32
C HIS A 70 -10.87 3.28 -9.68
N GLU A 71 -10.87 4.21 -8.73
CA GLU A 71 -11.27 5.61 -8.94
C GLU A 71 -10.36 6.33 -9.93
N ALA A 72 -9.07 6.00 -9.95
CA ALA A 72 -8.10 6.51 -10.92
C ALA A 72 -8.19 5.84 -12.31
N GLY A 73 -9.07 4.83 -12.49
CA GLY A 73 -9.18 4.06 -13.73
C GLY A 73 -7.99 3.13 -14.00
N ILE A 74 -7.20 2.82 -12.97
CA ILE A 74 -6.01 1.98 -13.06
C ILE A 74 -6.41 0.52 -12.85
N THR A 75 -6.32 -0.26 -13.92
CA THR A 75 -6.61 -1.71 -13.90
C THR A 75 -5.38 -2.58 -14.14
N THR A 76 -4.22 -1.96 -14.39
CA THR A 76 -2.96 -2.63 -14.76
C THR A 76 -1.87 -2.41 -13.71
N ILE A 77 -0.94 -3.36 -13.60
CA ILE A 77 0.20 -3.27 -12.68
C ILE A 77 1.07 -2.04 -12.97
N ALA A 78 1.32 -1.74 -14.25
CA ALA A 78 2.16 -0.62 -14.66
C ALA A 78 1.57 0.72 -14.19
N GLY A 79 0.26 0.90 -14.35
CA GLY A 79 -0.43 2.10 -13.86
C GLY A 79 -0.41 2.19 -12.33
N ALA A 80 -0.55 1.07 -11.62
CA ALA A 80 -0.55 1.07 -10.16
C ALA A 80 0.84 1.33 -9.57
N ARG A 81 1.91 0.84 -10.21
CA ARG A 81 3.29 1.18 -9.83
C ARG A 81 3.56 2.66 -10.07
N ALA A 82 3.27 3.16 -11.26
CA ALA A 82 3.44 4.57 -11.58
C ALA A 82 2.64 5.47 -10.62
N GLU A 83 1.40 5.12 -10.31
CA GLU A 83 0.59 5.87 -9.35
C GLU A 83 1.19 5.77 -7.94
N HIS A 84 1.57 4.58 -7.47
CA HIS A 84 2.17 4.40 -6.15
C HIS A 84 3.50 5.16 -6.00
N GLU A 85 4.32 5.15 -7.04
CA GLU A 85 5.54 5.97 -7.12
C GLU A 85 5.19 7.45 -7.10
N GLN A 86 4.20 7.91 -7.86
CA GLN A 86 3.74 9.29 -7.83
C GLN A 86 3.07 9.67 -6.50
N ALA A 87 2.45 8.73 -5.79
CA ALA A 87 1.84 8.93 -4.48
C ALA A 87 2.89 8.98 -3.37
N GLY A 88 3.92 8.14 -3.46
CA GLY A 88 5.12 8.20 -2.63
C GLY A 88 5.93 9.47 -2.91
N ASN A 89 5.95 9.93 -4.16
CA ASN A 89 6.64 11.15 -4.57
C ASN A 89 5.80 12.43 -4.35
N ALA A 90 4.47 12.32 -4.26
CA ALA A 90 3.56 13.41 -3.85
C ALA A 90 3.51 13.60 -2.33
N ASP A 91 4.23 12.77 -1.56
CA ASP A 91 4.68 13.15 -0.21
C ASP A 91 5.89 14.12 -0.27
N SER A 92 6.35 14.52 -1.47
CA SER A 92 7.04 15.80 -1.64
C SER A 92 6.02 16.94 -1.53
N PRO A 93 6.13 17.85 -0.54
CA PRO A 93 5.18 18.96 -0.39
C PRO A 93 5.45 20.03 -1.45
N GLY A 94 4.92 19.84 -2.66
CA GLY A 94 4.71 20.91 -3.65
C GLY A 94 3.38 21.64 -3.39
N PRO A 95 3.32 22.98 -3.49
CA PRO A 95 2.28 23.76 -2.82
C PRO A 95 0.96 23.74 -3.61
N ALA A 96 -0.02 22.97 -3.16
CA ALA A 96 -1.40 23.12 -3.59
C ALA A 96 -2.30 23.40 -2.37
N GLN A 97 -2.28 24.66 -1.98
CA GLN A 97 -3.41 25.47 -1.50
C GLN A 97 -4.67 24.67 -1.12
N LYS A 98 -4.77 24.29 0.16
CA LYS A 98 -6.00 23.78 0.77
C LYS A 98 -6.72 24.93 1.46
N ASN A 99 -7.89 25.30 0.95
CA ASN A 99 -8.87 25.98 1.76
C ASN A 99 -9.51 25.00 2.74
N ALA A 100 -9.80 25.55 3.92
CA ALA A 100 -10.63 25.03 5.01
C ALA A 100 -10.06 23.81 5.77
N ALA A 101 -9.25 24.04 6.80
CA ALA A 101 -9.66 24.43 8.16
C ALA A 101 -10.56 23.37 8.81
N LEU A 102 -9.96 22.54 9.66
CA LEU A 102 -10.40 22.24 11.04
C LEU A 102 -9.32 21.37 11.72
N SER A 103 -8.91 21.81 12.92
CA SER A 103 -8.13 21.06 13.93
C SER A 103 -6.60 21.01 13.80
N ARG A 104 -5.95 22.18 13.86
CA ARG A 104 -4.48 22.38 13.87
C ARG A 104 -3.78 22.09 15.22
N ALA A 105 -4.49 21.81 16.31
CA ALA A 105 -3.94 22.01 17.66
C ALA A 105 -3.29 20.79 18.36
N LEU A 106 -3.27 19.58 17.79
CA LEU A 106 -2.89 18.37 18.58
C LEU A 106 -2.02 17.34 17.84
N ARG A 107 -1.25 17.74 16.82
CA ARG A 107 -0.32 16.81 16.16
C ARG A 107 1.13 17.20 16.47
N PRO A 108 1.89 16.40 17.24
CA PRO A 108 3.34 16.51 17.27
C PRO A 108 3.88 16.39 15.84
N PRO A 109 4.97 17.08 15.47
CA PRO A 109 5.54 16.99 14.13
C PRO A 109 6.12 15.59 13.93
N GLN A 110 5.31 14.70 13.34
CA GLN A 110 5.79 13.44 12.80
C GLN A 110 6.69 13.80 11.62
N ARG A 111 8.01 13.71 11.80
CA ARG A 111 8.94 13.81 10.67
C ARG A 111 8.70 12.58 9.80
N THR A 112 8.11 12.79 8.63
CA THR A 112 8.07 11.79 7.57
C THR A 112 9.43 11.82 6.90
N TYR A 113 10.15 10.71 6.97
CA TYR A 113 11.42 10.56 6.28
C TYR A 113 11.13 10.06 4.88
N SER A 114 11.58 10.81 3.88
CA SER A 114 11.54 10.39 2.48
C SER A 114 12.55 9.27 2.21
N ALA A 115 12.37 8.50 1.14
CA ALA A 115 13.29 7.43 0.77
C ALA A 115 14.71 7.93 0.41
N GLU A 116 14.84 9.22 0.10
CA GLU A 116 16.11 9.94 -0.08
C GLU A 116 16.71 10.39 1.27
N ASP A 117 15.89 10.83 2.24
CA ASP A 117 16.35 11.10 3.61
C ASP A 117 16.87 9.83 4.30
N LEU A 118 16.23 8.68 4.07
CA LEU A 118 16.71 7.39 4.58
C LEU A 118 18.08 6.98 4.04
N GLN A 119 18.43 7.40 2.82
CA GLN A 119 19.75 7.12 2.23
C GLN A 119 20.85 7.99 2.86
N HIS A 120 20.50 9.15 3.43
CA HIS A 120 21.42 9.99 4.20
C HIS A 120 21.46 9.66 5.70
N ILE A 121 20.51 8.88 6.21
CA ILE A 121 20.50 8.33 7.59
C ILE A 121 21.33 7.04 7.67
N GLY A 122 22.29 6.86 6.75
CA GLY A 122 23.36 5.88 6.86
C GLY A 122 24.27 6.25 8.03
N ILE A 123 24.02 5.62 9.17
CA ILE A 123 24.86 5.69 10.37
C ILE A 123 26.31 5.34 9.96
N LYS A 124 27.23 6.31 10.04
CA LYS A 124 28.68 6.03 10.15
C LYS A 124 28.92 5.41 11.53
N LEU A 125 28.71 4.10 11.64
CA LEU A 125 29.14 3.29 12.77
C LEU A 125 30.11 2.26 12.20
N LEU A 126 31.37 2.36 12.63
CA LEU A 126 32.57 1.60 12.22
C LEU A 126 33.43 2.20 11.09
N ASP A 127 34.40 3.01 11.54
CA ASP A 127 35.78 3.26 11.06
C ASP A 127 36.14 4.58 11.78
N ASP A 128 36.95 4.63 12.84
CA ASP A 128 38.35 4.18 12.91
C ASP A 128 38.67 3.56 14.30
N GLU A 129 39.01 2.28 14.33
CA GLU A 129 40.15 1.82 15.12
C GLU A 129 41.35 2.04 14.21
N ASP A 130 42.28 2.94 14.55
CA ASP A 130 43.73 2.74 14.37
C ASP A 130 44.52 3.97 14.87
N GLU A 131 45.55 3.64 15.66
CA GLU A 131 46.69 4.42 16.22
C GLU A 131 46.53 5.32 17.46
#